data_AF-A0A853A043-F1
#
_entry.id   AF-A0A853A043-F1
#
_cell.length_a   1.000
_cell.length_b   1.000
_cell.length_c   1.000
_cell.angle_alpha   90.00
_cell.angle_beta   90.00
_cell.angle_gamma   90.00
#
_symmetry.space_group_name_H-M   'P 1'
#
loop_
_entity.id
_entity.type
_entity.pdbx_description
1 polymer ?
#
loop_
_entity_poly.entity_id
_entity_poly.type
_entity_poly.pdbx_seq_one_letter_code
_entity_poly.pdbx_strand_id
1 'polypeptide(L)'
;MPEPQRGRGRRRRPLQAARTAATLPLALALSLTPAAPAAASEPVIAVYDCYSAHVQGSHTVAHAIKLYGDAPQRVTPRESFPVVVDVPPFVADPRFNSEVRQVRLSFLLPADATVVGAEVSGGSAPARVLRDHEVVVLEAEGPFPAGEVIALPSLTLHLRPGDDGAEELSLRHGGATLAEPAFSWLGTGSQGEPHPLACFLPAPVPLTSTEVGPEEPRGSRRT
;
A
#
# COMPACT_ATOMS: atom_id res chain seq x y z
N MET A 1 4.53 -55.97 -34.70
CA MET A 1 4.74 -55.83 -36.16
C MET A 1 6.03 -55.04 -36.41
N PRO A 2 7.19 -55.71 -36.54
CA PRO A 2 8.46 -55.09 -36.90
C PRO A 2 8.86 -55.44 -38.34
N GLU A 3 9.33 -54.48 -39.15
CA GLU A 3 10.33 -54.69 -40.23
C GLU A 3 10.77 -53.32 -40.82
N PRO A 4 11.93 -53.26 -41.51
CA PRO A 4 12.92 -52.21 -41.38
C PRO A 4 13.03 -51.41 -42.70
N GLN A 5 14.03 -50.54 -42.85
CA GLN A 5 14.88 -50.50 -44.06
C GLN A 5 16.07 -49.54 -43.84
N ARG A 6 17.25 -50.06 -44.18
CA ARG A 6 18.57 -49.43 -44.11
C ARG A 6 18.75 -48.48 -45.30
N GLY A 7 19.26 -47.28 -45.06
CA GLY A 7 19.81 -46.40 -46.08
C GLY A 7 21.24 -45.98 -45.75
N ARG A 8 22.24 -46.72 -46.23
CA ARG A 8 23.65 -46.32 -46.20
C ARG A 8 23.94 -45.35 -47.36
N GLY A 9 24.23 -44.09 -47.05
CA GLY A 9 24.77 -43.12 -48.01
C GLY A 9 26.12 -42.58 -47.55
N ARG A 10 27.22 -43.18 -48.02
CA ARG A 10 28.57 -42.62 -47.94
C ARG A 10 28.70 -41.47 -48.95
N ARG A 11 29.02 -40.24 -48.54
CA ARG A 11 29.80 -39.31 -49.39
C ARG A 11 30.78 -38.45 -48.57
N ARG A 12 32.04 -38.76 -48.84
CA ARG A 12 33.29 -37.98 -48.90
C ARG A 12 33.36 -36.58 -48.24
N ARG A 13 34.41 -36.46 -47.41
CA ARG A 13 35.04 -35.23 -46.89
C ARG A 13 35.46 -34.27 -48.02
N PRO A 14 35.51 -32.97 -47.70
CA PRO A 14 36.75 -32.22 -47.90
C PRO A 14 37.26 -31.61 -46.59
N LEU A 15 38.59 -31.66 -46.43
CA LEU A 15 39.33 -30.82 -45.50
C LEU A 15 39.11 -29.36 -45.87
N GLN A 16 38.70 -28.53 -44.92
CA GLN A 16 38.96 -27.08 -44.99
C GLN A 16 39.37 -26.54 -43.62
N ALA A 17 40.67 -26.26 -43.55
CA ALA A 17 41.33 -25.13 -42.92
C ALA A 17 40.75 -24.58 -41.61
N ALA A 18 41.52 -24.84 -40.54
CA ALA A 18 41.54 -24.03 -39.34
C ALA A 18 41.73 -22.54 -39.68
N ARG A 19 40.77 -21.71 -39.27
CA ARG A 19 40.99 -20.30 -38.97
C ARG A 19 40.50 -20.06 -37.54
N THR A 20 41.45 -20.15 -36.62
CA THR A 20 41.32 -19.68 -35.25
C THR A 20 41.12 -18.17 -35.27
N ALA A 21 39.87 -17.72 -35.20
CA ALA A 21 39.54 -16.33 -34.87
C ALA A 21 39.53 -16.22 -33.34
N ALA A 22 40.59 -15.61 -32.79
CA ALA A 22 40.64 -15.22 -31.39
C ALA A 22 39.54 -14.18 -31.13
N THR A 23 38.44 -14.63 -30.53
CA THR A 23 37.36 -13.78 -30.03
C THR A 23 37.71 -13.45 -28.57
N LEU A 24 38.11 -12.21 -28.32
CA LEU A 24 38.23 -11.67 -26.96
C LEU A 24 36.82 -11.63 -26.33
N PRO A 25 36.56 -12.31 -25.20
CA PRO A 25 35.35 -12.07 -24.45
C PRO A 25 35.49 -10.71 -23.76
N LEU A 26 34.76 -9.72 -24.23
CA LEU A 26 34.55 -8.47 -23.51
C LEU A 26 33.65 -8.79 -22.31
N ALA A 27 34.26 -9.16 -21.18
CA ALA A 27 33.57 -9.37 -19.93
C ALA A 27 33.04 -8.02 -19.43
N LEU A 28 31.79 -7.70 -19.75
CA LEU A 28 31.03 -6.68 -19.03
C LEU A 28 30.85 -7.18 -17.59
N ALA A 29 31.72 -6.71 -16.70
CA ALA A 29 31.50 -6.81 -15.27
C ALA A 29 30.28 -5.94 -14.93
N LEU A 30 29.09 -6.54 -14.93
CA LEU A 30 27.95 -5.96 -14.24
C LEU A 30 28.29 -5.96 -12.75
N SER A 31 28.66 -4.80 -12.24
CA SER A 31 28.72 -4.53 -10.82
C SER A 31 27.31 -4.64 -10.26
N LEU A 32 26.90 -5.83 -9.80
CA LEU A 32 25.73 -5.97 -8.94
C LEU A 32 26.09 -5.33 -7.59
N THR A 33 25.88 -4.02 -7.46
CA THR A 33 25.79 -3.39 -6.15
C THR A 33 24.60 -4.02 -5.43
N PRO A 34 24.79 -4.70 -4.28
CA PRO A 34 23.67 -5.19 -3.50
C PRO A 34 22.83 -3.97 -3.09
N ALA A 35 21.54 -4.00 -3.45
CA ALA A 35 20.59 -3.02 -2.96
C ALA A 35 20.62 -3.07 -1.43
N ALA A 36 20.96 -1.94 -0.80
CA ALA A 36 20.87 -1.82 0.65
C ALA A 36 19.43 -2.16 1.08
N PRO A 37 19.24 -2.92 2.18
CA PRO A 37 17.91 -3.16 2.69
C PRO A 37 17.23 -1.83 2.99
N ALA A 38 16.02 -1.64 2.46
CA ALA A 38 15.21 -0.48 2.79
C ALA A 38 15.04 -0.42 4.32
N ALA A 39 15.38 0.73 4.92
CA ALA A 39 15.10 0.95 6.33
C ALA A 39 13.60 0.83 6.55
N ALA A 40 13.17 -0.01 7.49
CA ALA A 40 11.77 -0.12 7.83
C ALA A 40 11.28 1.21 8.40
N SER A 41 10.17 1.73 7.89
CA SER A 41 9.56 2.96 8.38
C SER A 41 9.21 2.84 9.86
N GLU A 42 9.43 3.92 10.63
CA GLU A 42 8.97 3.98 12.01
C GLU A 42 7.42 4.02 12.06
N PRO A 43 6.79 3.36 13.04
CA PRO A 43 5.34 3.42 13.18
C PRO A 43 4.87 4.82 13.56
N VAL A 44 3.84 5.29 12.87
CA VAL A 44 3.05 6.44 13.30
C VAL A 44 1.97 5.94 14.24
N ILE A 45 1.92 6.50 15.45
CA ILE A 45 0.91 6.16 16.46
C ILE A 45 -0.17 7.23 16.42
N ALA A 46 -1.36 6.86 15.93
CA ALA A 46 -2.53 7.71 15.99
C ALA A 46 -3.32 7.42 17.27
N VAL A 47 -3.45 8.44 18.13
CA VAL A 47 -4.25 8.38 19.36
C VAL A 47 -5.57 9.08 19.10
N TYR A 48 -6.65 8.30 19.09
CA TYR A 48 -7.99 8.74 18.75
C TYR A 48 -8.85 8.98 19.99
N ASP A 49 -9.78 9.92 19.83
CA ASP A 49 -10.99 9.98 20.63
C ASP A 49 -12.08 9.17 19.90
N CYS A 50 -12.55 8.08 20.51
CA CYS A 50 -13.52 7.18 19.93
C CYS A 50 -14.86 7.28 20.62
N TYR A 51 -15.88 7.66 19.85
CA TYR A 51 -17.25 7.66 20.29
C TYR A 51 -17.89 6.31 20.01
N SER A 52 -18.45 5.69 21.05
CA SER A 52 -19.21 4.45 20.95
C SER A 52 -20.65 4.70 21.40
N ALA A 53 -21.62 4.33 20.56
CA ALA A 53 -23.05 4.50 20.84
C ALA A 53 -23.74 3.16 21.09
N HIS A 54 -24.44 3.05 22.22
CA HIS A 54 -25.18 1.85 22.62
C HIS A 54 -26.63 2.19 22.99
N VAL A 55 -27.46 1.16 23.14
CA VAL A 55 -28.86 1.31 23.58
C VAL A 55 -28.96 2.01 24.95
N GLN A 56 -27.97 1.82 25.83
CA GLN A 56 -27.95 2.37 27.19
C GLN A 56 -27.32 3.78 27.28
N GLY A 57 -26.82 4.32 26.16
CA GLY A 57 -26.13 5.61 26.11
C GLY A 57 -24.85 5.54 25.28
N SER A 58 -24.08 6.62 25.28
CA SER A 58 -22.81 6.71 24.58
C SER A 58 -21.67 7.07 25.52
N HIS A 59 -20.45 6.71 25.11
CA HIS A 59 -19.24 7.06 25.84
C HIS A 59 -18.07 7.27 24.89
N THR A 60 -17.09 8.05 25.34
CA THR A 60 -15.85 8.28 24.62
C THR A 60 -14.74 7.44 25.25
N VAL A 61 -14.01 6.70 24.43
CA VAL A 61 -12.82 5.94 24.83
C VAL A 61 -11.61 6.43 24.06
N ALA A 62 -10.46 6.46 24.72
CA ALA A 62 -9.19 6.63 24.03
C ALA A 62 -8.83 5.31 23.35
N HIS A 63 -8.46 5.37 22.07
CA HIS A 63 -7.95 4.21 21.33
C HIS A 63 -6.69 4.61 20.57
N ALA A 64 -5.77 3.67 20.38
CA ALA A 64 -4.57 3.94 19.62
C ALA A 64 -4.36 2.84 18.58
N ILE A 65 -4.14 3.25 17.33
CA ILE A 65 -3.76 2.35 16.23
C ILE A 65 -2.38 2.77 15.77
N LYS A 66 -1.53 1.77 15.54
CA LYS A 66 -0.23 1.95 14.91
C LYS A 66 -0.44 1.79 13.41
N LEU A 67 0.09 2.70 12.61
CA LEU A 67 0.17 2.54 11.17
C LEU A 67 1.62 2.69 10.73
N TYR A 68 1.98 2.03 9.64
CA TYR A 68 3.26 2.19 8.98
C TYR A 68 3.00 2.77 7.60
N GLY A 69 3.66 3.89 7.30
CA GLY A 69 3.65 4.49 5.97
C GLY A 69 5.02 4.30 5.31
N ASP A 70 5.03 3.89 4.05
CA ASP A 70 6.23 3.86 3.23
C ASP A 70 5.99 4.62 1.93
N ALA A 71 6.92 5.48 1.58
CA ALA A 71 6.91 6.25 0.34
C ALA A 71 8.36 6.63 -0.01
N PRO A 72 8.68 6.82 -1.30
CA PRO A 72 9.96 7.40 -1.70
C PRO A 72 10.19 8.75 -1.00
N GLN A 73 11.41 8.99 -0.53
CA GLN A 73 11.76 10.29 0.08
C GLN A 73 11.68 11.44 -0.92
N ARG A 74 11.93 11.17 -2.20
CA ARG A 74 11.89 12.16 -3.27
C ARG A 74 11.36 11.55 -4.57
N VAL A 75 10.57 12.33 -5.30
CA VAL A 75 10.02 11.96 -6.61
C VAL A 75 10.16 13.09 -7.63
N THR A 76 10.08 12.74 -8.91
CA THR A 76 10.04 13.71 -10.00
C THR A 76 8.60 14.22 -10.18
N PRO A 77 8.39 15.51 -10.53
CA PRO A 77 7.07 15.99 -10.93
C PRO A 77 6.46 15.11 -12.03
N ARG A 78 5.14 14.90 -11.97
CA ARG A 78 4.35 14.11 -12.94
C ARG A 78 4.66 12.61 -13.01
N GLU A 79 5.69 12.12 -12.33
CA GLU A 79 5.98 10.70 -12.26
C GLU A 79 5.09 10.06 -11.18
N SER A 80 4.48 8.92 -11.51
CA SER A 80 3.68 8.19 -10.52
C SER A 80 4.59 7.38 -9.60
N PHE A 81 4.30 7.40 -8.31
CA PHE A 81 5.04 6.67 -7.29
C PHE A 81 4.09 5.93 -6.33
N PRO A 82 4.53 4.82 -5.71
CA PRO A 82 3.74 4.10 -4.73
C PRO A 82 3.86 4.74 -3.34
N VAL A 83 2.76 4.75 -2.61
CA VAL A 83 2.67 4.99 -1.17
C VAL A 83 1.99 3.79 -0.55
N VAL A 84 2.67 3.10 0.36
CA VAL A 84 2.17 1.90 1.04
C VAL A 84 1.77 2.28 2.46
N VAL A 85 0.61 1.78 2.89
CA VAL A 85 0.13 1.89 4.27
C VAL A 85 -0.15 0.49 4.80
N ASP A 86 0.57 0.12 5.86
CA ASP A 86 0.39 -1.13 6.56
C ASP A 86 -0.29 -0.90 7.92
N VAL A 87 -1.24 -1.78 8.23
CA VAL A 87 -1.91 -1.83 9.53
C VAL A 87 -1.46 -3.10 10.25
N PRO A 88 -0.78 -3.00 11.40
CA PRO A 88 -0.47 -4.16 12.21
C PRO A 88 -1.74 -4.89 12.64
N PRO A 89 -1.68 -6.23 12.77
CA PRO A 89 -2.81 -6.97 13.28
C PRO A 89 -3.19 -6.52 14.69
N PHE A 90 -4.49 -6.50 14.97
CA PHE A 90 -5.04 -6.13 16.27
C PHE A 90 -6.15 -7.10 16.69
N VAL A 91 -6.64 -6.99 17.92
CA VAL A 91 -7.71 -7.84 18.46
C VAL A 91 -8.83 -6.96 18.97
N ALA A 92 -10.07 -7.23 18.53
CA ALA A 92 -11.25 -6.61 19.11
C ALA A 92 -11.51 -7.22 20.50
N ASP A 93 -11.73 -6.38 21.51
CA ASP A 93 -11.90 -6.84 22.89
C ASP A 93 -13.22 -7.62 23.06
N PRO A 94 -13.17 -8.91 23.42
CA PRO A 94 -14.35 -9.75 23.56
C PRO A 94 -15.25 -9.37 24.75
N ARG A 95 -14.80 -8.49 25.64
CA ARG A 95 -15.64 -7.94 26.73
C ARG A 95 -16.70 -6.98 26.21
N PHE A 96 -16.44 -6.34 25.07
CA PHE A 96 -17.32 -5.32 24.49
C PHE A 96 -17.92 -5.75 23.14
N ASN A 97 -17.31 -6.73 22.48
CA ASN A 97 -17.71 -7.19 21.16
C ASN A 97 -17.85 -8.71 21.14
N SER A 98 -18.87 -9.22 20.44
CA SER A 98 -18.91 -10.61 19.98
C SER A 98 -18.27 -10.73 18.60
N GLU A 99 -18.50 -9.75 17.74
CA GLU A 99 -17.85 -9.59 16.43
C GLU A 99 -17.76 -8.11 16.04
N VAL A 100 -16.93 -7.85 15.03
CA VAL A 100 -16.75 -6.55 14.39
C VAL A 100 -16.94 -6.69 12.89
N ARG A 101 -17.58 -5.71 12.24
CA ARG A 101 -17.78 -5.62 10.79
C ARG A 101 -17.46 -4.21 10.30
N GLN A 102 -17.34 -4.06 8.98
CA GLN A 102 -17.18 -2.76 8.32
C GLN A 102 -16.05 -1.91 8.94
N VAL A 103 -14.88 -2.53 9.11
CA VAL A 103 -13.71 -1.82 9.63
C VAL A 103 -13.21 -0.86 8.56
N ARG A 104 -13.15 0.44 8.89
CA ARG A 104 -12.77 1.51 7.98
C ARG A 104 -11.58 2.29 8.53
N LEU A 105 -10.63 2.59 7.64
CA LEU A 105 -9.53 3.53 7.88
C LEU A 105 -9.54 4.60 6.80
N SER A 106 -9.62 5.86 7.20
CA SER A 106 -9.68 7.00 6.31
C SER A 106 -8.30 7.68 6.23
N PHE A 107 -7.92 8.07 5.02
CA PHE A 107 -6.67 8.76 4.71
C PHE A 107 -6.96 10.03 3.91
N LEU A 108 -6.34 11.13 4.30
CA LEU A 108 -6.39 12.39 3.56
C LEU A 108 -5.25 12.40 2.54
N LEU A 109 -5.60 12.55 1.28
CA LEU A 109 -4.69 12.65 0.15
C LEU A 109 -3.95 14.01 0.18
N PRO A 110 -2.72 14.08 -0.34
CA PRO A 110 -2.07 15.36 -0.58
C PRO A 110 -2.89 16.19 -1.58
N ALA A 111 -3.10 17.48 -1.30
CA ALA A 111 -3.88 18.37 -2.15
C ALA A 111 -3.33 18.48 -3.58
N ASP A 112 -1.99 18.49 -3.71
CA ASP A 112 -1.28 18.64 -4.99
C ASP A 112 -0.88 17.28 -5.60
N ALA A 113 -1.63 16.21 -5.28
CA ALA A 113 -1.41 14.89 -5.86
C ALA A 113 -2.70 14.30 -6.44
N THR A 114 -2.57 13.61 -7.57
CA THR A 114 -3.66 12.82 -8.16
C THR A 114 -3.43 11.33 -7.88
N VAL A 115 -4.45 10.64 -7.37
CA VAL A 115 -4.45 9.17 -7.29
C VAL A 115 -4.66 8.58 -8.68
N VAL A 116 -3.66 7.85 -9.18
CA VAL A 116 -3.70 7.15 -10.47
C VAL A 116 -4.16 5.70 -10.35
N GLY A 117 -4.06 5.11 -9.15
CA GLY A 117 -4.49 3.76 -8.86
C GLY A 117 -4.46 3.46 -7.36
N ALA A 118 -5.17 2.42 -6.95
CA ALA A 118 -5.16 1.92 -5.59
C ALA A 118 -5.32 0.40 -5.59
N GLU A 119 -4.53 -0.26 -4.75
CA GLU A 119 -4.49 -1.72 -4.63
C GLU A 119 -4.49 -2.12 -3.15
N VAL A 120 -5.04 -3.29 -2.86
CA VAL A 120 -4.99 -3.89 -1.52
C VAL A 120 -4.38 -5.28 -1.61
N SER A 121 -3.56 -5.64 -0.64
CA SER A 121 -2.91 -6.95 -0.60
C SER A 121 -2.83 -7.51 0.82
N GLY A 122 -2.88 -8.84 0.95
CA GLY A 122 -2.90 -9.51 2.25
C GLY A 122 -4.25 -9.41 2.96
N GLY A 123 -4.22 -9.34 4.29
CA GLY A 123 -5.39 -9.28 5.15
C GLY A 123 -6.09 -10.63 5.39
N SER A 124 -6.99 -10.66 6.37
CA SER A 124 -7.76 -11.85 6.76
C SER A 124 -9.20 -11.87 6.21
N ALA A 125 -9.63 -10.81 5.50
CA ALA A 125 -10.96 -10.70 4.93
C ALA A 125 -10.95 -9.85 3.63
N PRO A 126 -12.00 -9.97 2.78
CA PRO A 126 -12.18 -9.09 1.64
C PRO A 126 -12.18 -7.62 2.07
N ALA A 127 -11.45 -6.81 1.31
CA ALA A 127 -11.40 -5.37 1.49
C ALA A 127 -11.53 -4.66 0.15
N ARG A 128 -11.92 -3.38 0.23
CA ARG A 128 -12.01 -2.48 -0.91
C ARG A 128 -11.47 -1.11 -0.54
N VAL A 129 -11.14 -0.36 -1.58
CA VAL A 129 -10.76 1.05 -1.47
C VAL A 129 -11.93 1.89 -1.97
N LEU A 130 -12.47 2.75 -1.12
CA LEU A 130 -13.44 3.76 -1.48
C LEU A 130 -12.70 5.09 -1.65
N ARG A 131 -13.09 5.89 -2.64
CA ARG A 131 -12.50 7.20 -2.89
C ARG A 131 -13.60 8.24 -2.97
N ASP A 132 -13.45 9.29 -2.19
CA ASP A 132 -14.31 10.47 -2.23
C ASP A 132 -13.44 11.74 -2.17
N HIS A 133 -13.33 12.43 -3.31
CA HIS A 133 -12.49 13.62 -3.47
C HIS A 133 -11.08 13.46 -2.89
N GLU A 134 -10.82 14.12 -1.75
CA GLU A 134 -9.53 14.19 -1.05
C GLU A 134 -9.34 13.04 -0.04
N VAL A 135 -10.34 12.17 0.14
CA VAL A 135 -10.31 11.07 1.11
C VAL A 135 -10.28 9.72 0.39
N VAL A 136 -9.41 8.85 0.87
CA VAL A 136 -9.43 7.42 0.54
C VAL A 136 -9.76 6.64 1.80
N VAL A 137 -10.68 5.68 1.68
CA VAL A 137 -11.07 4.79 2.77
C VAL A 137 -10.72 3.36 2.42
N LEU A 138 -9.88 2.73 3.24
CA LEU A 138 -9.72 1.28 3.24
C LEU A 138 -10.86 0.68 4.07
N GLU A 139 -11.68 -0.16 3.47
CA GLU A 139 -12.78 -0.84 4.15
C GLU A 139 -12.65 -2.36 4.07
N ALA A 140 -12.67 -3.02 5.22
CA ALA A 140 -12.74 -4.48 5.33
C ALA A 140 -14.10 -4.89 5.93
N GLU A 141 -14.83 -5.77 5.24
CA GLU A 141 -16.24 -6.03 5.57
C GLU A 141 -16.43 -6.86 6.86
N GLY A 142 -15.52 -7.79 7.12
CA GLY A 142 -15.69 -8.82 8.16
C GLY A 142 -16.66 -9.94 7.74
N PRO A 143 -17.25 -10.69 8.69
CA PRO A 143 -17.11 -10.53 10.13
C PRO A 143 -15.74 -10.88 10.66
N PHE A 144 -15.36 -10.19 11.73
CA PHE A 144 -14.19 -10.48 12.53
C PHE A 144 -14.63 -10.89 13.93
N PRO A 145 -14.45 -12.16 14.34
CA PRO A 145 -14.75 -12.58 15.70
C PRO A 145 -13.92 -11.80 16.73
N ALA A 146 -14.54 -11.39 17.84
CA ALA A 146 -13.80 -10.75 18.91
C ALA A 146 -12.90 -11.76 19.65
N GLY A 147 -11.77 -11.29 20.16
CA GLY A 147 -10.74 -12.15 20.77
C GLY A 147 -9.83 -12.85 19.76
N GLU A 148 -10.08 -12.73 18.46
CA GLU A 148 -9.21 -13.23 17.39
C GLU A 148 -8.36 -12.12 16.77
N VAL A 149 -7.24 -12.51 16.15
CA VAL A 149 -6.36 -11.58 15.44
C VAL A 149 -7.02 -11.14 14.14
N ILE A 150 -7.23 -9.84 14.01
CA ILE A 150 -7.74 -9.16 12.83
C ILE A 150 -6.55 -8.60 12.07
N ALA A 151 -6.34 -9.08 10.85
CA ALA A 151 -5.33 -8.55 9.95
C ALA A 151 -6.03 -7.77 8.82
N LEU A 152 -5.90 -6.45 8.83
CA LEU A 152 -6.34 -5.65 7.68
C LEU A 152 -5.31 -5.78 6.55
N PRO A 153 -5.72 -5.70 5.29
CA PRO A 153 -4.78 -5.69 4.17
C PRO A 153 -3.98 -4.39 4.14
N SER A 154 -2.80 -4.48 3.52
CA SER A 154 -1.98 -3.34 3.16
C SER A 154 -2.63 -2.57 2.02
N LEU A 155 -2.63 -1.24 2.11
CA LEU A 155 -3.10 -0.33 1.06
C LEU A 155 -1.90 0.19 0.28
N THR A 156 -1.90 0.07 -1.05
CA THR A 156 -0.95 0.76 -1.93
C THR A 156 -1.69 1.79 -2.76
N LEU A 157 -1.32 3.05 -2.62
CA LEU A 157 -1.79 4.16 -3.45
C LEU A 157 -0.71 4.50 -4.47
N HIS A 158 -1.09 4.62 -5.74
CA HIS A 158 -0.24 5.20 -6.74
C HIS A 158 -0.60 6.68 -6.87
N LEU A 159 0.31 7.55 -6.44
CA LEU A 159 0.13 9.00 -6.47
C LEU A 159 0.97 9.60 -7.59
N ARG A 160 0.50 10.70 -8.17
CA ARG A 160 1.25 11.51 -9.13
C ARG A 160 1.22 12.97 -8.67
N PRO A 161 2.39 13.63 -8.49
CA PRO A 161 2.44 15.05 -8.20
C PRO A 161 1.76 15.85 -9.32
N GLY A 162 1.07 16.93 -8.95
CA GLY A 162 0.46 17.89 -9.87
C GLY A 162 1.48 18.67 -10.71
N ASP A 163 0.96 19.54 -11.57
CA ASP A 163 1.78 20.44 -12.40
C ASP A 163 2.31 21.65 -11.62
N ASP A 164 1.61 22.01 -10.55
CA ASP A 164 1.97 23.11 -9.67
C ASP A 164 3.05 22.62 -8.71
N GLY A 165 4.14 23.39 -8.58
CA GLY A 165 5.39 23.00 -7.91
C GLY A 165 5.28 22.80 -6.40
N ALA A 166 4.39 21.92 -5.95
CA ALA A 166 4.37 21.38 -4.61
C ALA A 166 5.77 20.89 -4.27
N GLU A 167 6.32 21.33 -3.15
CA GLU A 167 7.65 20.92 -2.69
C GLU A 167 7.58 19.61 -1.90
N GLU A 168 6.42 19.31 -1.32
CA GLU A 168 6.19 18.15 -0.45
C GLU A 168 4.77 17.59 -0.63
N LEU A 169 4.67 16.27 -0.67
CA LEU A 169 3.41 15.53 -0.64
C LEU A 169 3.37 14.69 0.64
N SER A 170 2.30 14.84 1.42
CA SER A 170 2.10 14.06 2.65
C SER A 170 0.75 13.36 2.63
N LEU A 171 0.77 12.02 2.71
CA LEU A 171 -0.41 11.25 3.06
C LEU A 171 -0.64 11.37 4.56
N ARG A 172 -1.87 11.67 4.98
CA ARG A 172 -2.21 11.89 6.38
C ARG A 172 -3.37 10.99 6.80
N HIS A 173 -3.50 10.74 8.09
CA HIS A 173 -4.76 10.19 8.60
C HIS A 173 -5.92 11.13 8.24
N GLY A 174 -6.97 10.58 7.66
CA GLY A 174 -8.20 11.29 7.38
C GLY A 174 -9.11 11.33 8.61
N GLY A 175 -10.28 11.92 8.43
CA GLY A 175 -11.36 11.92 9.39
C GLY A 175 -11.19 12.88 10.56
N ALA A 176 -12.00 13.95 10.53
CA ALA A 176 -11.97 15.03 11.52
C ALA A 176 -13.25 15.10 12.37
N THR A 177 -14.27 14.29 12.06
CA THR A 177 -15.59 14.39 12.70
C THR A 177 -16.19 13.01 12.97
N LEU A 178 -17.29 12.97 13.73
CA LEU A 178 -18.04 11.72 13.94
C LEU A 178 -18.73 11.19 12.67
N ALA A 179 -19.09 12.08 11.74
CA ALA A 179 -19.70 11.71 10.46
C ALA A 179 -18.65 11.19 9.47
N GLU A 180 -17.41 11.66 9.60
CA GLU A 180 -16.26 11.28 8.78
C GLU A 180 -15.15 10.79 9.71
N PRO A 181 -15.26 9.59 10.27
CA PRO A 181 -14.29 9.07 11.22
C PRO A 181 -12.97 8.72 10.53
N ALA A 182 -11.88 8.89 11.27
CA ALA A 182 -10.53 8.47 10.89
C ALA A 182 -10.38 6.95 10.92
N PHE A 183 -11.03 6.34 11.91
CA PHE A 183 -11.16 4.90 12.06
C PHE A 183 -12.57 4.59 12.55
N SER A 184 -13.21 3.58 12.00
CA SER A 184 -14.51 3.13 12.50
C SER A 184 -14.72 1.65 12.30
N TRP A 185 -15.65 1.11 13.07
CA TRP A 185 -16.21 -0.20 12.82
C TRP A 185 -17.66 -0.26 13.32
N LEU A 186 -18.36 -1.32 12.92
CA LEU A 186 -19.63 -1.71 13.50
C LEU A 186 -19.40 -2.94 14.40
N GLY A 187 -19.42 -2.73 15.72
CA GLY A 187 -19.36 -3.80 16.70
C GLY A 187 -20.74 -4.42 16.93
N THR A 188 -20.75 -5.66 17.40
CA THR A 188 -21.94 -6.30 17.97
C THR A 188 -21.67 -6.62 19.42
N GLY A 189 -22.54 -6.19 20.33
CA GLY A 189 -22.39 -6.41 21.76
C GLY A 189 -22.63 -7.86 22.18
N SER A 190 -22.50 -8.12 23.47
CA SER A 190 -22.68 -9.47 24.03
C SER A 190 -24.13 -9.97 23.95
N GLN A 191 -25.11 -9.07 23.81
CA GLN A 191 -26.54 -9.40 23.67
C GLN A 191 -27.01 -9.32 22.21
N GLY A 192 -26.08 -9.19 21.26
CA GLY A 192 -26.38 -9.15 19.81
C GLY A 192 -26.77 -7.77 19.28
N GLU A 193 -26.67 -6.71 20.09
CA GLU A 193 -26.99 -5.34 19.68
C GLU A 193 -25.85 -4.70 18.87
N PRO A 194 -26.13 -4.09 17.71
CA PRO A 194 -25.11 -3.36 16.97
C PRO A 194 -24.73 -2.07 17.70
N HIS A 195 -23.44 -1.74 17.70
CA HIS A 195 -22.94 -0.47 18.23
C HIS A 195 -21.83 0.08 17.32
N PRO A 196 -21.97 1.30 16.77
CA PRO A 196 -20.92 1.90 15.98
C PRO A 196 -19.82 2.45 16.89
N LEU A 197 -18.57 2.23 16.47
CA LEU A 197 -17.41 2.94 16.99
C LEU A 197 -16.93 3.91 15.93
N ALA A 198 -16.84 5.19 16.27
CA ALA A 198 -16.33 6.24 15.39
C ALA A 198 -15.20 6.98 16.10
N CYS A 199 -13.99 6.84 15.57
CA CYS A 199 -12.77 7.42 16.10
C CYS A 199 -12.30 8.57 15.21
N PHE A 200 -12.01 9.72 15.82
CA PHE A 200 -11.53 10.90 15.13
C PHE A 200 -10.23 11.38 15.74
N LEU A 201 -9.45 12.11 14.94
CA LEU A 201 -8.27 12.82 15.40
C LEU A 201 -8.58 14.31 15.47
N PRO A 202 -8.13 15.02 16.51
CA PRO A 202 -8.34 16.47 16.62
C PRO A 202 -7.62 17.25 15.51
N ALA A 203 -6.56 16.67 14.93
CA ALA A 203 -5.88 17.18 13.76
C ALA A 203 -5.33 16.00 12.92
N PRO A 204 -5.27 16.12 11.58
CA PRO A 204 -4.72 15.06 10.74
C PRO A 204 -3.22 14.83 11.04
N VAL A 205 -2.83 13.58 11.23
CA VAL A 205 -1.44 13.17 11.55
C VAL A 205 -0.77 12.67 10.27
N PRO A 206 0.43 13.19 9.88
CA PRO A 206 1.14 12.72 8.69
C PRO A 206 1.59 11.27 8.86
N LEU A 207 1.39 10.46 7.81
CA LEU A 207 1.83 9.07 7.70
C LEU A 207 3.09 8.94 6.86
N THR A 208 3.15 9.67 5.75
CA THR A 208 4.32 9.74 4.88
C THR A 208 4.63 11.17 4.50
N SER A 209 5.86 11.41 4.04
CA SER A 209 6.31 12.67 3.46
C SER A 209 7.23 12.32 2.28
N THR A 210 6.97 12.96 1.15
CA THR A 210 7.72 12.78 -0.09
C THR A 210 8.02 14.16 -0.66
N GLU A 211 9.29 14.49 -0.80
CA GLU A 211 9.72 15.70 -1.50
C GLU A 211 9.47 15.56 -3.00
N VAL A 212 9.05 16.64 -3.64
CA VAL A 212 8.97 16.71 -5.10
C VAL A 212 10.17 17.51 -5.60
N GLY A 213 11.00 16.87 -6.42
CA GLY A 213 12.17 17.50 -7.02
C GLY A 213 11.79 18.58 -8.05
N PRO A 214 12.75 19.41 -8.47
CA PRO A 214 12.53 20.37 -9.53
C PRO A 214 12.21 19.67 -10.87
N GLU A 215 11.36 20.26 -11.71
CA GLU A 215 11.17 19.79 -13.09
C GLU A 215 12.51 19.91 -13.83
N GLU A 216 13.07 18.78 -14.26
CA GLU A 216 14.29 18.80 -15.07
C GLU A 216 13.98 19.53 -16.39
N PRO A 217 14.77 20.55 -16.78
CA PRO A 217 14.45 21.37 -17.94
C PRO A 217 14.38 20.47 -19.17
N ARG A 218 13.16 20.35 -19.74
CA ARG A 218 12.93 19.63 -21.00
C ARG A 218 13.89 20.20 -22.04
N GLY A 219 14.95 19.43 -22.32
CA GLY A 219 16.04 19.84 -23.18
C GLY A 219 15.47 20.42 -24.47
N SER A 220 15.76 21.70 -24.70
CA SER A 220 15.45 22.39 -25.95
C SER A 220 15.98 21.54 -27.09
N ARG A 221 15.08 20.86 -27.82
CA ARG A 221 15.42 20.28 -29.11
C ARG A 221 15.82 21.44 -29.99
N ARG A 222 17.13 21.69 -30.07
CA ARG A 222 17.71 22.51 -31.13
C ARG A 222 17.41 21.80 -32.44
N THR A 223 16.41 22.31 -33.14
CA THR A 223 16.22 22.11 -34.58
C THR A 223 17.31 22.83 -35.35
#